data_AF-Q585G3-F1
#
_entry.id   AF-Q585G3-F1
#
_cell.length_a   1.000
_cell.length_b   1.000
_cell.length_c   1.000
_cell.angle_alpha   90.00
_cell.angle_beta   90.00
_cell.angle_gamma   90.00
#
_symmetry.space_group_name_H-M   'P 1'
#
loop_
_entity.id
_entity.type
_entity.pdbx_description
1 polymer ?
#
loop_
_entity_poly.entity_id
_entity_poly.type
_entity_poly.pdbx_seq_one_letter_code
_entity_poly.pdbx_strand_id
1 'polypeptide(L)'
;MTATTTPSNSSSLKNDCEEGAVGAQLLYNSTEKTASRLLLSAERYVKAGQALLVLAVASAGVVGLLASWQYRRIHRVWRIRHPRRLAQQRQAMWAFGTFGTATFLLLLSPIGPGGLHEARLEDVKRLDDIAVRALILKRRYESAAALAATLRENETTGWWWRTTAQQETEAREMFERCEDEWRALMKERIAIDPNV
;
A
#
# COMPACT_ATOMS: atom_id res chain seq x y z
N MET A 1 -2.59 14.36 60.47
CA MET A 1 -3.13 13.28 59.62
C MET A 1 -2.56 13.49 58.23
N THR A 2 -1.42 12.88 57.94
CA THR A 2 -0.80 12.89 56.62
C THR A 2 -1.62 11.99 55.71
N ALA A 3 -2.40 12.59 54.80
CA ALA A 3 -3.01 11.87 53.71
C ALA A 3 -1.88 11.18 52.95
N THR A 4 -1.81 9.86 53.03
CA THR A 4 -1.06 9.02 52.11
C THR A 4 -1.63 9.31 50.74
N THR A 5 -0.99 10.28 50.07
CA THR A 5 -1.15 10.52 48.65
C THR A 5 -0.97 9.17 47.99
N THR A 6 -1.96 8.71 47.25
CA THR A 6 -1.82 7.69 46.21
C THR A 6 -1.56 8.40 44.87
N PRO A 7 -0.42 9.09 44.63
CA PRO A 7 -0.09 9.54 43.30
C PRO A 7 0.57 8.36 42.62
N SER A 8 -0.22 7.54 41.94
CA SER A 8 0.32 6.36 41.25
C SER A 8 -0.44 6.11 39.95
N ASN A 9 -1.76 6.04 40.03
CA ASN A 9 -2.58 5.58 38.90
C ASN A 9 -2.73 6.63 37.80
N SER A 10 -2.90 7.91 38.16
CA SER A 10 -3.03 8.99 37.16
C SER A 10 -1.71 9.20 36.39
N SER A 11 -0.56 9.10 37.09
CA SER A 11 0.76 9.17 36.45
C SER A 11 1.05 7.97 35.55
N SER A 12 0.67 6.75 35.97
CA SER A 12 0.86 5.57 35.11
C SER A 12 -0.01 5.67 33.88
N LEU A 13 -1.30 6.01 34.02
CA LEU A 13 -2.22 6.17 32.89
C LEU A 13 -1.71 7.21 31.88
N LYS A 14 -1.18 8.34 32.36
CA LYS A 14 -0.58 9.36 31.50
C LYS A 14 0.60 8.80 30.72
N ASN A 15 1.52 8.11 31.38
CA ASN A 15 2.68 7.52 30.72
C ASN A 15 2.25 6.46 29.70
N ASP A 16 1.29 5.60 30.04
CA ASP A 16 0.76 4.57 29.14
C ASP A 16 0.12 5.20 27.89
N CYS A 17 -0.59 6.32 28.04
CA CYS A 17 -1.14 7.07 26.90
C CYS A 17 -0.04 7.71 26.04
N GLU A 18 1.00 8.29 26.66
CA GLU A 18 2.14 8.86 25.94
C GLU A 18 2.90 7.77 25.16
N GLU A 19 3.10 6.60 25.76
CA GLU A 19 3.69 5.43 25.09
C GLU A 19 2.81 4.95 23.93
N GLY A 20 1.49 4.87 24.12
CA GLY A 20 0.53 4.54 23.07
C GLY A 20 0.55 5.53 21.91
N ALA A 21 0.64 6.83 22.19
CA ALA A 21 0.76 7.88 21.16
C ALA A 21 2.08 7.76 20.37
N VAL A 22 3.19 7.46 21.03
CA VAL A 22 4.48 7.20 20.38
C VAL A 22 4.41 5.93 19.52
N GLY A 23 3.80 4.86 20.03
CA GLY A 23 3.56 3.62 19.28
C GLY A 23 2.76 3.89 18.00
N ALA A 24 1.66 4.65 18.10
CA ALA A 24 0.85 5.05 16.97
C ALA A 24 1.63 5.89 15.93
N GLN A 25 2.50 6.79 16.37
CA GLN A 25 3.38 7.55 15.48
C GLN A 25 4.41 6.65 14.78
N LEU A 26 5.00 5.69 15.50
CA LEU A 26 5.95 4.73 14.92
C LEU A 26 5.27 3.85 13.87
N LEU A 27 4.04 3.44 14.14
CA LEU A 27 3.23 2.68 13.19
C LEU A 27 2.93 3.49 11.93
N TYR A 28 2.51 4.74 12.07
CA TYR A 28 2.34 5.64 10.93
C TYR A 28 3.62 5.79 10.09
N ASN A 29 4.75 6.04 10.75
CA ASN A 29 6.03 6.19 10.04
C ASN A 29 6.47 4.89 9.34
N SER A 30 6.15 3.73 9.91
CA SER A 30 6.49 2.43 9.32
C SER A 30 5.56 2.07 8.16
N THR A 31 4.27 2.39 8.25
CA THR A 31 3.30 2.19 7.16
C THR A 31 3.62 3.09 5.98
N GLU A 32 3.95 4.36 6.19
CA GLU A 32 4.33 5.28 5.13
C GLU A 32 5.60 4.82 4.37
N LYS A 33 6.62 4.35 5.11
CA LYS A 33 7.84 3.76 4.51
C LYS A 33 7.53 2.50 3.71
N THR A 34 6.57 1.70 4.15
CA THR A 34 6.17 0.48 3.45
C THR A 34 5.36 0.81 2.20
N ALA A 35 4.41 1.74 2.30
CA ALA A 35 3.59 2.22 1.20
C ALA A 35 4.45 2.84 0.10
N SER A 36 5.40 3.71 0.46
CA SER A 36 6.35 4.29 -0.50
C SER A 36 7.23 3.24 -1.20
N ARG A 37 7.72 2.24 -0.46
CA ARG A 37 8.46 1.11 -1.07
C ARG A 37 7.59 0.32 -2.04
N LEU A 38 6.34 0.05 -1.68
CA LEU A 38 5.40 -0.65 -2.55
C LEU A 38 5.09 0.16 -3.82
N LEU A 39 4.85 1.47 -3.71
CA LEU A 39 4.64 2.36 -4.85
C LEU A 39 5.85 2.39 -5.80
N LEU A 40 7.07 2.50 -5.26
CA LEU A 40 8.29 2.45 -6.06
C LEU A 40 8.46 1.10 -6.77
N SER A 41 8.07 0.00 -6.12
CA SER A 41 8.06 -1.31 -6.76
C SER A 41 6.96 -1.42 -7.83
N ALA A 42 5.81 -0.78 -7.61
CA ALA A 42 4.68 -0.76 -8.53
C ALA A 42 5.01 -0.04 -9.84
N GLU A 43 5.78 1.05 -9.77
CA GLU A 43 6.25 1.79 -10.94
C GLU A 43 7.04 0.90 -11.92
N ARG A 44 7.74 -0.11 -11.43
CA ARG A 44 8.47 -1.07 -12.28
C ARG A 44 7.51 -1.89 -13.14
N TYR A 45 6.34 -2.27 -12.62
CA TYR A 45 5.33 -2.99 -13.41
C TYR A 45 4.70 -2.10 -14.46
N VAL A 46 4.48 -0.82 -14.17
CA VAL A 46 4.01 0.16 -15.17
C VAL A 46 5.02 0.28 -16.30
N LYS A 47 6.31 0.45 -15.98
CA LYS A 47 7.38 0.51 -16.99
C LYS A 47 7.50 -0.78 -17.78
N ALA A 48 7.36 -1.94 -17.14
CA ALA A 48 7.35 -3.23 -17.83
C ALA A 48 6.14 -3.36 -18.77
N GLY A 49 4.95 -2.93 -18.34
CA GLY A 49 3.75 -2.88 -19.18
C GLY A 49 3.90 -1.95 -20.37
N GLN A 50 4.49 -0.77 -20.18
CA GLN A 50 4.83 0.15 -21.27
C GLN A 50 5.83 -0.47 -22.24
N ALA A 51 6.88 -1.12 -21.74
CA ALA A 51 7.85 -1.80 -22.58
C ALA A 51 7.22 -2.94 -23.41
N LEU A 52 6.35 -3.74 -22.80
CA LEU A 52 5.60 -4.78 -23.49
C LEU A 52 4.66 -4.20 -24.54
N LEU A 53 4.01 -3.06 -24.26
CA LEU A 53 3.12 -2.39 -25.21
C LEU A 53 3.91 -1.84 -26.41
N VAL A 54 5.06 -1.20 -26.17
CA VAL A 54 5.96 -0.74 -27.24
C VAL A 54 6.43 -1.92 -28.07
N LEU A 55 6.79 -3.04 -27.43
CA LEU A 55 7.21 -4.26 -28.12
C LEU A 55 6.10 -4.86 -28.96
N ALA A 56 4.86 -4.90 -28.43
CA ALA A 56 3.68 -5.39 -29.14
C ALA A 56 3.38 -4.52 -30.37
N VAL A 57 3.37 -3.19 -30.22
CA VAL A 57 3.19 -2.23 -31.32
C VAL A 57 4.31 -2.36 -32.36
N ALA A 58 5.57 -2.45 -31.92
CA ALA A 58 6.71 -2.63 -32.82
C ALA A 58 6.60 -3.94 -33.61
N SER A 59 6.23 -5.05 -32.96
CA SER A 59 6.03 -6.34 -33.62
C SER A 59 4.92 -6.28 -34.66
N ALA A 60 3.79 -5.65 -34.34
CA ALA A 60 2.68 -5.43 -35.27
C ALA A 60 3.10 -4.56 -36.47
N GLY A 61 3.89 -3.51 -36.21
CA GLY A 61 4.47 -2.65 -37.24
C GLY A 61 5.40 -3.41 -38.19
N VAL A 62 6.28 -4.26 -37.67
CA VAL A 62 7.18 -5.10 -38.48
C VAL A 62 6.39 -6.10 -39.33
N VAL A 63 5.36 -6.75 -38.76
CA VAL A 63 4.48 -7.66 -39.51
C VAL A 63 3.76 -6.91 -40.63
N GLY A 64 3.23 -5.71 -40.36
CA GLY A 64 2.57 -4.87 -41.35
C GLY A 64 3.52 -4.42 -42.46
N LEU A 65 4.75 -4.03 -42.14
CA LEU A 65 5.78 -3.68 -43.12
C LEU A 65 6.16 -4.89 -43.99
N LEU A 66 6.37 -6.07 -43.39
CA LEU A 66 6.66 -7.28 -44.14
C LEU A 66 5.49 -7.69 -45.05
N ALA A 67 4.25 -7.58 -44.58
CA ALA A 67 3.05 -7.87 -45.36
C ALA A 67 2.87 -6.89 -46.53
N SER A 68 3.03 -5.59 -46.28
CA SER A 68 2.95 -4.56 -47.32
C SER A 68 4.07 -4.70 -48.37
N TRP A 69 5.27 -5.09 -47.94
CA TRP A 69 6.39 -5.36 -48.85
C TRP A 69 6.12 -6.59 -49.73
N GLN A 70 5.57 -7.67 -49.15
CA GLN A 70 5.13 -8.85 -49.91
C GLN A 70 4.07 -8.49 -50.95
N TYR A 71 3.13 -7.63 -50.58
CA TYR A 71 2.06 -7.19 -51.47
C TYR A 71 2.56 -6.32 -52.63
N ARG A 72 3.44 -5.34 -52.35
CA ARG A 72 3.90 -4.37 -53.36
C ARG A 72 4.99 -4.90 -54.29
N ARG A 73 5.91 -5.76 -53.82
CA ARG A 73 7.15 -6.06 -54.57
C ARG A 73 7.18 -7.41 -55.28
N ILE A 74 6.27 -8.33 -54.98
CA ILE A 74 6.32 -9.69 -55.52
C ILE A 74 5.49 -9.79 -56.80
N HIS A 75 6.08 -9.35 -57.92
CA HIS A 75 5.70 -9.88 -59.22
C HIS A 75 5.90 -11.41 -59.21
N ARG A 76 4.96 -12.15 -59.83
CA ARG A 76 4.96 -13.63 -59.91
C ARG A 76 6.35 -14.22 -60.21
N VAL A 77 7.13 -13.55 -61.07
CA VAL A 77 8.46 -13.99 -61.52
C VAL A 77 9.48 -14.06 -60.36
N TRP A 78 9.50 -13.08 -59.45
CA TRP A 78 10.43 -13.11 -58.32
C TRP A 78 10.14 -14.29 -57.40
N ARG A 79 8.86 -14.63 -57.25
CA ARG A 79 8.39 -15.73 -56.42
C ARG A 79 8.93 -17.09 -56.88
N ILE A 80 9.11 -17.26 -58.20
CA ILE A 80 9.65 -18.48 -58.82
C ILE A 80 11.17 -18.57 -58.61
N ARG A 81 11.91 -17.46 -58.67
CA ARG A 81 13.38 -17.48 -58.56
C ARG A 81 13.91 -17.73 -57.15
N HIS A 82 13.17 -17.39 -56.09
CA HIS A 82 13.66 -17.45 -54.71
C HIS A 82 12.70 -18.09 -53.69
N PRO A 83 12.34 -19.39 -53.85
CA PRO A 83 11.40 -20.06 -52.95
C PRO A 83 11.90 -20.12 -51.49
N ARG A 84 13.21 -20.31 -51.27
CA ARG A 84 13.79 -20.40 -49.91
C ARG A 84 13.63 -19.10 -49.11
N ARG A 85 13.81 -17.93 -49.75
CA ARG A 85 13.67 -16.63 -49.06
C ARG A 85 12.23 -16.34 -48.67
N LEU A 86 11.26 -16.75 -49.48
CA LEU A 86 9.84 -16.64 -49.15
C LEU A 86 9.45 -17.49 -47.95
N ALA A 87 9.97 -18.73 -47.88
CA ALA A 87 9.73 -19.60 -46.74
C ALA A 87 10.26 -18.96 -45.44
N GLN A 88 11.49 -18.42 -45.47
CA GLN A 88 12.08 -17.70 -44.33
C GLN A 88 11.27 -16.46 -43.94
N GLN A 89 10.84 -15.64 -44.91
CA GLN A 89 10.03 -14.44 -44.61
C GLN A 89 8.65 -14.79 -44.06
N ARG A 90 8.03 -15.85 -44.58
CA ARG A 90 6.74 -16.33 -44.06
C ARG A 90 6.89 -16.87 -42.64
N GLN A 91 7.95 -17.63 -42.38
CA GLN A 91 8.27 -18.10 -41.02
C GLN A 91 8.51 -16.92 -40.07
N ALA A 92 9.26 -15.90 -40.49
CA ALA A 92 9.45 -14.68 -39.70
C ALA A 92 8.13 -13.95 -39.43
N MET A 93 7.27 -13.81 -40.44
CA MET A 93 5.95 -13.18 -40.28
C MET A 93 5.06 -13.94 -39.29
N TRP A 94 5.02 -15.28 -39.36
CA TRP A 94 4.31 -16.10 -38.37
C TRP A 94 4.93 -15.99 -36.98
N ALA A 95 6.26 -15.98 -36.87
CA ALA A 95 6.95 -15.81 -35.59
C ALA A 95 6.63 -14.46 -34.95
N PHE A 96 6.71 -13.36 -35.71
CA PHE A 96 6.35 -12.03 -35.19
C PHE A 96 4.86 -11.89 -34.93
N GLY A 97 4.00 -12.51 -35.74
CA GLY A 97 2.56 -12.52 -35.52
C GLY A 97 2.18 -13.24 -34.23
N THR A 98 2.71 -14.45 -34.01
CA THR A 98 2.49 -15.24 -32.78
C THR A 98 3.11 -14.59 -31.56
N PHE A 99 4.30 -13.99 -31.70
CA PHE A 99 4.92 -13.21 -30.64
C PHE A 99 4.10 -11.99 -30.27
N GLY A 100 3.63 -11.23 -31.28
CA GLY A 100 2.76 -10.08 -31.09
C GLY A 100 1.47 -10.47 -30.37
N THR A 101 0.75 -11.49 -30.85
CA THR A 101 -0.47 -11.97 -30.18
C THR A 101 -0.20 -12.47 -28.76
N ALA A 102 0.90 -13.20 -28.53
CA ALA A 102 1.30 -13.62 -27.20
C ALA A 102 1.58 -12.44 -26.27
N THR A 103 2.30 -11.41 -26.72
CA THR A 103 2.56 -10.20 -25.94
C THR A 103 1.28 -9.43 -25.63
N PHE A 104 0.36 -9.31 -26.59
CA PHE A 104 -0.96 -8.71 -26.37
C PHE A 104 -1.80 -9.50 -25.36
N LEU A 105 -1.84 -10.83 -25.48
CA LEU A 105 -2.54 -11.69 -24.53
C LEU A 105 -1.95 -11.57 -23.14
N LEU A 106 -0.62 -11.48 -23.01
CA LEU A 106 0.04 -11.28 -21.72
C LEU A 106 -0.29 -9.91 -21.11
N LEU A 107 -0.40 -8.87 -21.94
CA LEU A 107 -0.83 -7.53 -21.55
C LEU A 107 -2.28 -7.48 -21.06
N LEU A 108 -3.18 -8.21 -21.72
CA LEU A 108 -4.60 -8.33 -21.31
C LEU A 108 -4.82 -9.33 -20.18
N SER A 109 -3.88 -10.24 -19.93
CA SER A 109 -4.07 -11.27 -18.91
C SER A 109 -4.16 -10.64 -17.52
N PRO A 110 -4.97 -11.21 -16.61
CA PRO A 110 -5.03 -10.74 -15.21
C PRO A 110 -3.69 -10.92 -14.49
N ILE A 111 -2.84 -11.82 -15.00
CA ILE A 111 -1.46 -12.06 -14.52
C ILE A 111 -0.49 -11.01 -15.08
N GLY A 112 -0.96 -10.16 -15.99
CA GLY A 112 -0.20 -9.11 -16.61
C GLY A 112 0.22 -8.01 -15.62
N PRO A 113 1.12 -7.12 -16.06
CA PRO A 113 1.60 -6.01 -15.25
C PRO A 113 0.47 -5.10 -14.75
N GLY A 114 -0.64 -5.01 -15.50
CA GLY A 114 -1.84 -4.27 -15.09
C GLY A 114 -2.50 -4.83 -13.84
N GLY A 115 -2.83 -6.13 -13.82
CA GLY A 115 -3.46 -6.76 -12.67
C GLY A 115 -2.57 -6.79 -11.43
N LEU A 116 -1.26 -7.02 -11.61
CA LEU A 116 -0.29 -6.91 -10.51
C LEU A 116 -0.20 -5.49 -9.96
N HIS A 117 -0.26 -4.47 -10.81
CA HIS A 117 -0.26 -3.08 -10.38
C HIS A 117 -1.53 -2.72 -9.61
N GLU A 118 -2.70 -3.16 -10.06
CA GLU A 118 -3.97 -2.93 -9.36
C GLU A 118 -3.97 -3.57 -7.97
N ALA A 119 -3.55 -4.82 -7.85
CA ALA A 119 -3.42 -5.48 -6.55
C ALA A 119 -2.47 -4.71 -5.60
N ARG A 120 -1.35 -4.19 -6.12
CA ARG A 120 -0.43 -3.37 -5.34
C ARG A 120 -1.01 -2.01 -4.94
N LEU A 121 -1.82 -1.40 -5.79
CA LEU A 121 -2.53 -0.17 -5.44
C LEU A 121 -3.57 -0.41 -4.35
N GLU A 122 -4.26 -1.54 -4.37
CA GLU A 122 -5.18 -1.92 -3.29
C GLU A 122 -4.44 -2.11 -1.96
N ASP A 123 -3.29 -2.77 -1.98
CA ASP A 123 -2.43 -2.90 -0.79
C ASP A 123 -2.02 -1.53 -0.25
N VAL A 124 -1.59 -0.60 -1.12
CA VAL A 124 -1.20 0.76 -0.72
C VAL A 124 -2.39 1.52 -0.14
N LYS A 125 -3.58 1.44 -0.76
CA LYS A 125 -4.80 2.08 -0.22
C LYS A 125 -5.15 1.56 1.17
N ARG A 126 -4.98 0.26 1.42
CA ARG A 126 -5.19 -0.33 2.76
C ARG A 126 -4.14 0.19 3.75
N LEU A 127 -2.89 0.32 3.35
CA LEU A 127 -1.85 0.91 4.19
C LEU A 127 -2.11 2.38 4.51
N ASP A 128 -2.64 3.14 3.56
CA ASP A 128 -3.03 4.54 3.77
C ASP A 128 -4.18 4.66 4.76
N ASP A 129 -5.20 3.79 4.68
CA ASP A 129 -6.29 3.74 5.66
C ASP A 129 -5.75 3.41 7.07
N ILE A 130 -4.87 2.41 7.19
CA ILE A 130 -4.18 2.09 8.45
C ILE A 130 -3.37 3.28 8.96
N ALA A 131 -2.67 4.00 8.10
CA ALA A 131 -1.89 5.19 8.46
C ALA A 131 -2.79 6.32 8.99
N VAL A 132 -3.93 6.59 8.33
CA VAL A 132 -4.91 7.58 8.77
C VAL A 132 -5.49 7.20 10.13
N ARG A 133 -5.89 5.92 10.30
CA ARG A 133 -6.42 5.43 11.58
C ARG A 133 -5.36 5.50 12.69
N ALA A 134 -4.08 5.23 12.40
CA ALA A 134 -2.99 5.39 13.35
C ALA A 134 -2.83 6.86 13.80
N LEU A 135 -2.98 7.84 12.89
CA LEU A 135 -2.95 9.26 13.27
C LEU A 135 -4.18 9.66 14.11
N ILE A 136 -5.36 9.15 13.78
CA ILE A 136 -6.57 9.37 14.59
C ILE A 136 -6.36 8.79 16.00
N LEU A 137 -5.81 7.58 16.08
CA LEU A 137 -5.54 6.90 17.33
C LEU A 137 -4.50 7.65 18.18
N LYS A 138 -3.42 8.14 17.56
CA LYS A 138 -2.46 9.02 18.23
C LYS A 138 -3.15 10.22 18.88
N ARG A 139 -4.03 10.91 18.13
CA ARG A 139 -4.78 12.06 18.65
C ARG A 139 -5.70 11.68 19.80
N ARG A 140 -6.28 10.48 19.78
CA ARG A 140 -7.10 9.95 20.88
C ARG A 140 -6.27 9.66 22.12
N TYR A 141 -5.10 9.03 21.98
CA TYR A 141 -4.16 8.85 23.09
C TYR A 141 -3.70 10.19 23.68
N GLU A 142 -3.39 11.18 22.85
CA GLU A 142 -3.06 12.54 23.31
C GLU A 142 -4.23 13.20 24.08
N SER A 143 -5.47 13.00 23.62
CA SER A 143 -6.65 13.50 24.34
C SER A 143 -6.88 12.79 25.69
N ALA A 144 -6.63 11.48 25.75
CA ALA A 144 -6.70 10.71 26.99
C ALA A 144 -5.58 11.14 27.97
N ALA A 145 -4.37 11.35 27.47
CA ALA A 145 -3.24 11.87 28.25
C ALA A 145 -3.51 13.29 28.79
N ALA A 146 -4.16 14.15 28.00
CA ALA A 146 -4.55 15.49 28.44
C ALA A 146 -5.56 15.44 29.60
N LEU A 147 -6.53 14.52 29.55
CA LEU A 147 -7.48 14.32 30.65
C LEU A 147 -6.83 13.69 31.88
N ALA A 148 -5.88 12.76 31.69
CA ALA A 148 -5.07 12.25 32.80
C ALA A 148 -4.20 13.34 33.46
N ALA A 149 -3.76 14.33 32.67
CA ALA A 149 -3.00 15.47 33.19
C ALA A 149 -3.85 16.44 34.02
N THR A 150 -5.10 16.72 33.60
CA THR A 150 -6.01 17.58 34.38
C THR A 150 -6.41 16.96 35.71
N LEU A 151 -6.53 15.62 35.77
CA LEU A 151 -6.74 14.89 37.02
C LEU A 151 -5.64 15.15 38.05
N ARG A 152 -4.38 15.20 37.61
CA ARG A 152 -3.23 15.48 38.48
C ARG A 152 -3.27 16.89 39.05
N GLU A 153 -3.61 17.89 38.23
CA GLU A 153 -3.77 19.27 38.70
C GLU A 153 -4.92 19.37 39.71
N ASN A 154 -6.01 18.66 39.43
CA ASN A 154 -7.19 18.60 40.25
C ASN A 154 -6.99 17.94 41.63
N GLU A 155 -6.22 16.85 41.68
CA GLU A 155 -5.80 16.19 42.93
C GLU A 155 -5.00 17.15 43.82
N THR A 156 -4.15 18.02 43.23
CA THR A 156 -3.35 18.97 44.02
C THR A 156 -4.17 20.09 44.65
N THR A 157 -5.31 20.43 44.06
CA THR A 157 -6.21 21.49 44.53
C THR A 157 -7.26 21.01 45.56
N GLY A 158 -7.44 19.71 45.76
CA GLY A 158 -8.07 19.13 46.95
C GLY A 158 -9.59 19.29 47.17
N TRP A 159 -10.33 20.01 46.31
CA TRP A 159 -11.73 20.39 46.60
C TRP A 159 -12.83 19.69 45.77
N TRP A 160 -12.52 18.61 45.04
CA TRP A 160 -13.53 17.90 44.22
C TRP A 160 -13.25 16.41 44.01
N TRP A 161 -13.33 15.61 45.08
CA TRP A 161 -13.13 14.15 44.99
C TRP A 161 -14.21 13.43 44.16
N ARG A 162 -15.44 13.97 44.04
CA ARG A 162 -16.51 13.31 43.29
C ARG A 162 -16.35 13.45 41.77
N THR A 163 -15.79 14.56 41.29
CA THR A 163 -15.55 14.76 39.86
C THR A 163 -14.25 14.12 39.40
N THR A 164 -13.22 14.01 40.26
CA THR A 164 -11.97 13.32 39.93
C THR A 164 -12.17 11.83 39.69
N ALA A 165 -12.93 11.13 40.54
CA ALA A 165 -13.22 9.71 40.32
C ALA A 165 -13.95 9.46 38.98
N GLN A 166 -14.91 10.33 38.62
CA GLN A 166 -15.63 10.24 37.34
C GLN A 166 -14.71 10.52 36.15
N GLN A 167 -13.84 11.52 36.26
CA GLN A 167 -12.86 11.85 35.23
C GLN A 167 -11.80 10.73 35.06
N GLU A 168 -11.38 10.07 36.15
CA GLU A 168 -10.46 8.94 36.10
C GLU A 168 -11.09 7.75 35.37
N THR A 169 -12.35 7.42 35.68
CA THR A 169 -13.08 6.37 34.96
C THR A 169 -13.23 6.70 33.48
N GLU A 170 -13.54 7.95 33.14
CA GLU A 170 -13.69 8.38 31.75
C GLU A 170 -12.36 8.28 30.98
N ALA A 171 -11.26 8.78 31.56
CA ALA A 171 -9.93 8.69 30.97
C ALA A 171 -9.50 7.23 30.74
N ARG A 172 -9.78 6.36 31.71
CA ARG A 172 -9.48 4.93 31.60
C ARG A 172 -10.32 4.23 30.53
N GLU A 173 -11.62 4.51 30.46
CA GLU A 173 -12.49 3.98 29.40
C GLU A 173 -12.08 4.45 28.00
N MET A 174 -11.55 5.68 27.87
CA MET A 174 -10.99 6.15 26.60
C MET A 174 -9.69 5.42 26.26
N PHE A 175 -8.80 5.22 27.23
CA PHE A 175 -7.57 4.46 27.02
C PHE A 175 -7.86 3.02 26.60
N GLU A 176 -8.76 2.32 27.31
CA GLU A 176 -9.14 0.94 26.98
C GLU A 176 -9.74 0.82 25.56
N ARG A 177 -10.56 1.80 25.14
CA ARG A 177 -11.06 1.87 23.76
C ARG A 177 -9.95 2.08 22.73
N CYS A 178 -8.96 2.93 23.05
CA CYS A 178 -7.81 3.14 22.17
C CYS A 178 -6.97 1.85 22.05
N GLU A 179 -6.76 1.14 23.16
CA GLU A 179 -6.03 -0.13 23.17
C GLU A 179 -6.72 -1.21 22.33
N ASP A 180 -8.05 -1.29 22.39
CA ASP A 180 -8.81 -2.24 21.56
C ASP A 180 -8.68 -1.91 20.06
N GLU A 181 -8.76 -0.62 19.70
CA GLU A 181 -8.53 -0.17 18.33
C GLU A 181 -7.08 -0.41 17.88
N TRP A 182 -6.10 -0.18 18.76
CA TRP A 182 -4.69 -0.45 18.49
C TRP A 182 -4.45 -1.92 18.16
N ARG A 183 -4.98 -2.84 18.97
CA ARG A 183 -4.86 -4.29 18.73
C ARG A 183 -5.51 -4.70 17.42
N ALA A 184 -6.68 -4.16 17.10
CA ALA A 184 -7.36 -4.43 15.83
C ALA A 184 -6.50 -3.95 14.64
N LEU A 185 -5.95 -2.74 14.74
CA LEU A 185 -5.15 -2.11 13.69
C LEU A 185 -3.80 -2.82 13.50
N MET A 186 -3.15 -3.27 14.58
CA MET A 186 -1.95 -4.10 14.49
C MET A 186 -2.22 -5.44 13.81
N LYS A 187 -3.37 -6.07 14.08
CA LYS A 187 -3.78 -7.31 13.40
C LYS A 187 -3.97 -7.11 11.90
N GLU A 188 -4.61 -6.00 11.50
CA GLU A 188 -4.75 -5.63 10.08
C GLU A 188 -3.37 -5.36 9.43
N ARG A 189 -2.48 -4.65 10.12
CA ARG A 189 -1.13 -4.36 9.62
C ARG A 189 -0.30 -5.63 9.41
N ILE A 190 -0.29 -6.55 10.38
CA ILE A 190 0.43 -7.83 10.34
C ILE A 190 -0.10 -8.71 9.20
N ALA A 191 -1.40 -8.65 8.91
CA ALA A 191 -2.00 -9.41 7.81
C ALA A 191 -1.50 -8.95 6.43
N ILE A 192 -1.10 -7.68 6.28
CA ILE A 192 -0.56 -7.13 5.03
C ILE A 192 0.95 -7.35 4.93
N ASP A 193 1.68 -7.13 6.04
CA ASP A 193 3.12 -7.29 6.11
C ASP A 193 3.51 -7.99 7.41
N PRO A 194 3.91 -9.28 7.35
CA PRO A 194 4.26 -10.04 8.54
C PRO A 194 5.59 -9.62 9.17
N ASN A 195 6.35 -8.72 8.54
CA ASN A 195 7.64 -8.25 9.04
C ASN A 195 7.53 -7.02 9.98
N VAL A 196 6.34 -6.75 10.52
CA VAL A 196 6.07 -5.65 11.45
C VAL A 196 6.29 -6.08 12.90
#